data_AF-A0A955GA87-F1
#
_entry.id   AF-A0A955GA87-F1
#
_cell.length_a   1.000
_cell.length_b   1.000
_cell.length_c   1.000
_cell.angle_alpha   90.00
_cell.angle_beta   90.00
_cell.angle_gamma   90.00
#
_symmetry.space_group_name_H-M   'P 1'
#
loop_
_entity.id
_entity.type
_entity.pdbx_description
1 polymer ?
#
loop_
_entity_poly.entity_id
_entity_poly.type
_entity_poly.pdbx_seq_one_letter_code
_entity_poly.pdbx_strand_id
1 'polypeptide(L)'
;MNRTVADPVFVKQTFKEAELYSAISTEIKNQATDKTSESMSSGVNTIALNIAFNKVLTPSLVETNMNQIIDGTYEWLNGDTEIPQFSVDVAKVQADITDSLISSATTRMAGLPACSYAQLAVIDVNNFDPFTVVCNPGVDSALLRQQYQELANSGDGLLGDSTDGELQFSAAKLTNEQGQNLFVQASPVATGYQVSKYLPFVFLLLIVLSALGLYKLADIKNIALKKLAIKLIVAGVTLTIVVVLTNFLIDKAATSINLEQPAIQQPITRVVNIMGSGFNRSLILFAGSYIVLGAIGIFWYRHNAHKKTLR
;
A
#
# COMPACT_ATOMS: atom_id res chain seq x y z
N MET A 1 5.27 20.47 8.94
CA MET A 1 4.43 19.63 8.05
C MET A 1 3.85 18.51 8.88
N ASN A 2 2.52 18.42 8.95
CA ASN A 2 1.83 17.39 9.72
C ASN A 2 1.93 16.06 8.95
N ARG A 3 2.87 15.20 9.37
CA ARG A 3 3.01 13.83 8.89
C ARG A 3 1.85 12.99 9.43
N THR A 4 0.75 12.92 8.70
CA THR A 4 -0.42 12.11 9.08
C THR A 4 -0.74 11.12 7.97
N VAL A 5 -1.51 10.08 8.30
CA VAL A 5 -2.05 9.12 7.32
C VAL A 5 -2.97 9.75 6.28
N ALA A 6 -3.35 11.03 6.44
CA ALA A 6 -4.08 11.77 5.43
C ALA A 6 -3.16 12.35 4.33
N ASP A 7 -1.83 12.31 4.51
CA ASP A 7 -0.87 12.81 3.54
C ASP A 7 -0.28 11.64 2.72
N PRO A 8 -0.45 11.61 1.38
CA PRO A 8 0.11 10.55 0.53
C PRO A 8 1.64 10.48 0.65
N VAL A 9 2.33 11.61 0.85
CA VAL A 9 3.80 11.63 0.98
C VAL A 9 4.22 10.85 2.23
N PHE A 10 3.49 10.99 3.33
CA PHE A 10 3.76 10.23 4.55
C PHE A 10 3.53 8.74 4.37
N VAL A 11 2.48 8.34 3.66
CA VAL A 11 2.17 6.92 3.39
C VAL A 11 3.25 6.29 2.52
N LYS A 12 3.65 6.93 1.42
CA LYS A 12 4.71 6.45 0.54
C LYS A 12 6.04 6.29 1.27
N GLN A 13 6.38 7.27 2.11
CA GLN A 13 7.58 7.21 2.95
C GLN A 13 7.49 6.06 3.97
N THR A 14 6.32 5.84 4.56
CA THR A 14 6.09 4.73 5.50
C THR A 14 6.26 3.39 4.82
N PHE A 15 5.75 3.21 3.60
CA PHE A 15 5.91 1.97 2.83
C PHE A 15 7.39 1.70 2.51
N LYS A 16 8.13 2.75 2.18
CA LYS A 16 9.57 2.70 1.94
C LYS A 16 10.36 2.32 3.19
N GLU A 17 10.11 3.00 4.31
CA GLU A 17 10.72 2.71 5.63
C GLU A 17 10.37 1.31 6.12
N ALA A 18 9.20 0.80 5.75
CA ALA A 18 8.77 -0.55 6.07
C ALA A 18 9.33 -1.63 5.13
N GLU A 19 10.11 -1.26 4.12
CA GLU A 19 10.65 -2.16 3.09
C GLU A 19 9.56 -2.93 2.32
N LEU A 20 8.34 -2.40 2.30
CA LEU A 20 7.17 -3.08 1.72
C LEU A 20 7.35 -3.29 0.21
N TYR A 21 7.93 -2.32 -0.51
CA TYR A 21 8.20 -2.46 -1.95
C TYR A 21 9.16 -3.62 -2.26
N SER A 22 10.16 -3.82 -1.40
CA SER A 22 11.11 -4.93 -1.56
C SER A 22 10.43 -6.26 -1.26
N ALA A 23 9.62 -6.33 -0.21
CA ALA A 23 8.89 -7.55 0.14
C ALA A 23 7.87 -7.95 -0.92
N ILE A 24 7.10 -7.00 -1.44
CA ILE A 24 6.18 -7.23 -2.56
C ILE A 24 6.94 -7.66 -3.81
N SER A 25 8.05 -6.99 -4.15
CA SER A 25 8.91 -7.40 -5.27
C SER A 25 9.36 -8.85 -5.14
N THR A 26 9.88 -9.26 -3.97
CA THR A 26 10.28 -10.63 -3.70
C THR A 26 9.12 -11.60 -3.82
N GLU A 27 7.96 -11.25 -3.28
CA GLU A 27 6.80 -12.15 -3.28
C GLU A 27 6.21 -12.34 -4.67
N ILE A 28 6.11 -11.28 -5.48
CA ILE A 28 5.70 -11.39 -6.89
C ILE A 28 6.65 -12.33 -7.63
N LYS A 29 7.97 -12.23 -7.37
CA LYS A 29 8.96 -13.13 -7.99
C LYS A 29 8.74 -14.58 -7.55
N ASN A 30 8.53 -14.83 -6.27
CA ASN A 30 8.30 -16.18 -5.75
C ASN A 30 7.05 -16.79 -6.37
N GLN A 31 5.92 -16.08 -6.32
CA GLN A 31 4.67 -16.55 -6.93
C GLN A 31 4.80 -16.78 -8.44
N ALA A 32 5.47 -15.87 -9.16
CA ALA A 32 5.65 -16.01 -10.59
C ALA A 32 6.54 -17.22 -10.91
N THR A 33 7.61 -17.46 -10.14
CA THR A 33 8.46 -18.65 -10.26
C THR A 33 7.69 -19.94 -9.94
N ASP A 34 6.88 -19.96 -8.89
CA ASP A 34 6.09 -21.13 -8.48
C ASP A 34 5.03 -21.49 -9.54
N LYS A 35 4.22 -20.51 -9.96
CA LYS A 35 3.22 -20.71 -11.03
C LYS A 35 3.85 -21.16 -12.35
N THR A 36 5.00 -20.59 -12.67
CA THR A 36 5.72 -20.97 -13.89
C THR A 36 6.28 -22.39 -13.81
N SER A 37 6.72 -22.81 -12.62
CA SER A 37 7.23 -24.17 -12.39
C SER A 37 6.12 -25.22 -12.47
N GLU A 38 4.88 -24.88 -12.10
CA GLU A 38 3.71 -25.77 -12.18
C GLU A 38 3.14 -25.89 -13.60
N SER A 39 3.04 -24.76 -14.32
CA SER A 39 2.48 -24.70 -15.68
C SER A 39 3.42 -25.30 -16.74
N MET A 40 4.73 -25.16 -16.55
CA MET A 40 5.71 -25.66 -17.51
C MET A 40 6.20 -27.05 -17.15
N SER A 41 5.45 -28.07 -17.59
CA SER A 41 5.90 -29.48 -17.65
C SER A 41 7.17 -29.70 -18.51
N SER A 42 7.63 -28.63 -19.19
CA SER A 42 8.67 -28.63 -20.22
C SER A 42 9.83 -27.69 -19.85
N GLY A 43 10.60 -28.04 -18.81
CA GLY A 43 12.03 -27.72 -18.74
C GLY A 43 12.49 -26.26 -18.64
N VAL A 44 11.63 -25.25 -18.50
CA VAL A 44 12.12 -23.87 -18.34
C VAL A 44 12.96 -23.76 -17.07
N ASN A 45 14.21 -23.39 -17.27
CA ASN A 45 15.20 -23.31 -16.20
C ASN A 45 14.84 -22.18 -15.23
N THR A 46 14.44 -22.56 -14.02
CA THR A 46 14.07 -21.66 -12.92
C THR A 46 15.16 -20.63 -12.60
N ILE A 47 16.44 -20.93 -12.87
CA ILE A 47 17.55 -19.99 -12.69
C ILE A 47 17.45 -18.85 -13.71
N ALA A 48 17.22 -19.16 -14.98
CA ALA A 48 17.09 -18.15 -16.04
C ALA A 48 15.88 -17.24 -15.80
N LEU A 49 14.77 -17.85 -15.38
CA LEU A 49 13.56 -17.13 -15.00
C LEU A 49 13.81 -16.20 -13.81
N ASN A 50 14.48 -16.69 -12.75
CA ASN A 50 14.86 -15.86 -11.62
C ASN A 50 15.79 -14.70 -12.00
N ILE A 51 16.71 -14.89 -12.96
CA ILE A 51 17.56 -13.80 -13.48
C ILE A 51 16.69 -12.75 -14.19
N ALA A 52 15.78 -13.17 -15.07
CA ALA A 52 14.90 -12.26 -15.78
C ALA A 52 13.98 -11.48 -14.83
N PHE A 53 13.33 -12.16 -13.89
CA PHE A 53 12.51 -11.53 -12.86
C PHE A 53 13.32 -10.56 -11.98
N ASN A 54 14.53 -10.92 -11.57
CA ASN A 54 15.35 -10.02 -10.76
C ASN A 54 15.78 -8.76 -11.51
N LYS A 55 15.97 -8.86 -12.83
CA LYS A 55 16.32 -7.72 -13.68
C LYS A 55 15.13 -6.75 -13.86
N VAL A 56 13.92 -7.28 -14.02
CA VAL A 56 12.74 -6.48 -14.38
C VAL A 56 11.91 -6.07 -13.16
N LEU A 57 11.56 -7.02 -12.29
CA LEU A 57 10.73 -6.80 -11.10
C LEU A 57 11.56 -6.20 -9.95
N THR A 58 12.13 -5.03 -10.18
CA THR A 58 12.93 -4.33 -9.17
C THR A 58 12.04 -3.67 -8.11
N PRO A 59 12.54 -3.45 -6.88
CA PRO A 59 11.81 -2.68 -5.87
C PRO A 59 11.43 -1.27 -6.36
N SER A 60 12.22 -0.66 -7.23
CA SER A 60 11.93 0.66 -7.81
C SER A 60 10.73 0.65 -8.76
N LEU A 61 10.55 -0.43 -9.54
CA LEU A 61 9.38 -0.59 -10.40
C LEU A 61 8.12 -0.74 -9.55
N VAL A 62 8.18 -1.59 -8.52
CA VAL A 62 7.08 -1.77 -7.56
C VAL A 62 6.78 -0.46 -6.83
N GLU A 63 7.80 0.28 -6.36
CA GLU A 63 7.64 1.60 -5.74
C GLU A 63 6.93 2.58 -6.68
N THR A 64 7.31 2.62 -7.97
CA THR A 64 6.68 3.51 -8.95
C THR A 64 5.21 3.19 -9.16
N ASN A 65 4.88 1.91 -9.40
CA ASN A 65 3.50 1.48 -9.64
C ASN A 65 2.64 1.63 -8.39
N MET A 66 3.14 1.26 -7.22
CA MET A 66 2.43 1.44 -5.95
C MET A 66 2.23 2.92 -5.62
N ASN A 67 3.20 3.78 -5.90
CA ASN A 67 3.05 5.23 -5.70
C ASN A 67 1.94 5.81 -6.58
N GLN A 68 1.81 5.35 -7.83
CA GLN A 68 0.70 5.75 -8.71
C GLN A 68 -0.65 5.30 -8.15
N ILE A 69 -0.75 4.06 -7.66
CA ILE A 69 -1.97 3.55 -7.01
C ILE A 69 -2.31 4.39 -5.77
N ILE A 70 -1.31 4.70 -4.93
CA ILE A 70 -1.48 5.57 -3.75
C ILE A 70 -1.98 6.95 -4.20
N ASP A 71 -1.32 7.59 -5.15
CA ASP A 71 -1.73 8.92 -5.63
C ASP A 71 -3.16 8.93 -6.16
N GLY A 72 -3.50 8.02 -7.07
CA GLY A 72 -4.86 7.91 -7.60
C GLY A 72 -5.89 7.64 -6.50
N THR A 73 -5.53 6.87 -5.47
CA THR A 73 -6.42 6.62 -4.32
C THR A 73 -6.62 7.89 -3.49
N TYR A 74 -5.58 8.70 -3.28
CA TYR A 74 -5.70 9.96 -2.54
C TYR A 74 -6.44 11.04 -3.34
N GLU A 75 -6.31 11.10 -4.66
CA GLU A 75 -7.13 11.95 -5.52
C GLU A 75 -8.62 11.60 -5.36
N TRP A 76 -8.96 10.31 -5.41
CA TRP A 76 -10.31 9.83 -5.15
C TRP A 76 -10.80 10.15 -3.73
N LEU A 77 -9.99 9.88 -2.71
CA LEU A 77 -10.33 10.20 -1.32
C LEU A 77 -10.55 11.70 -1.11
N ASN A 78 -9.79 12.56 -1.79
CA ASN A 78 -9.99 14.02 -1.75
C ASN A 78 -11.21 14.49 -2.55
N GLY A 79 -11.78 13.63 -3.40
CA GLY A 79 -12.91 13.97 -4.27
C GLY A 79 -12.50 14.64 -5.58
N ASP A 80 -11.22 14.58 -5.92
CA ASP A 80 -10.72 15.12 -7.19
C ASP A 80 -11.15 14.24 -8.38
N THR A 81 -11.42 12.95 -8.12
CA THR A 81 -11.89 11.97 -9.11
C THR A 81 -13.02 11.09 -8.53
N GLU A 82 -13.91 10.58 -9.40
CA GLU A 82 -15.02 9.69 -8.97
C GLU A 82 -14.54 8.29 -8.54
N ILE A 83 -13.47 7.82 -9.16
CA ILE A 83 -12.74 6.58 -8.83
C ILE A 83 -11.24 6.85 -8.92
N PRO A 84 -10.38 6.04 -8.26
CA PRO A 84 -8.93 6.20 -8.34
C PRO A 84 -8.42 6.16 -9.79
N GLN A 85 -7.52 7.07 -10.15
CA GLN A 85 -6.90 7.09 -11.48
C GLN A 85 -5.50 6.50 -11.41
N PHE A 86 -5.39 5.20 -11.68
CA PHE A 86 -4.10 4.54 -11.86
C PHE A 86 -4.19 3.49 -12.98
N SER A 87 -3.08 3.28 -13.67
CA SER A 87 -2.92 2.20 -14.64
C SER A 87 -1.52 1.60 -14.50
N VAL A 88 -1.47 0.29 -14.25
CA VAL A 88 -0.24 -0.48 -14.23
C VAL A 88 -0.19 -1.32 -15.50
N ASP A 89 0.77 -0.99 -16.36
CA ASP A 89 1.02 -1.72 -17.61
C ASP A 89 1.86 -2.97 -17.31
N VAL A 90 1.17 -4.10 -17.15
CA VAL A 90 1.78 -5.41 -16.92
C VAL A 90 2.30 -5.99 -18.24
N ALA A 91 1.73 -5.61 -19.39
CA ALA A 91 2.21 -6.02 -20.71
C ALA A 91 3.66 -5.61 -20.93
N LYS A 92 4.00 -4.37 -20.56
CA LYS A 92 5.40 -3.90 -20.65
C LYS A 92 6.34 -4.71 -19.76
N VAL A 93 5.94 -4.98 -18.52
CA VAL A 93 6.74 -5.77 -17.58
C VAL A 93 6.97 -7.18 -18.11
N GLN A 94 5.92 -7.78 -18.68
CA GLN A 94 6.01 -9.09 -19.31
C GLN A 94 6.92 -9.09 -20.53
N ALA A 95 6.81 -8.10 -21.40
CA ALA A 95 7.70 -7.93 -22.56
C ALA A 95 9.17 -7.81 -22.12
N ASP A 96 9.45 -6.99 -21.10
CA ASP A 96 10.80 -6.83 -20.55
C ASP A 96 11.36 -8.14 -19.97
N ILE A 97 10.51 -8.96 -19.31
CA ILE A 97 10.91 -10.28 -18.78
C ILE A 97 11.24 -11.23 -19.94
N THR A 98 10.35 -11.29 -20.94
CA THR A 98 10.54 -12.11 -22.15
C THR A 98 11.81 -11.72 -22.89
N ASP A 99 12.07 -10.43 -23.09
CA ASP A 99 13.30 -9.96 -23.73
C ASP A 99 14.54 -10.30 -22.91
N SER A 100 14.46 -10.23 -21.57
CA SER A 100 15.55 -10.66 -20.69
C SER A 100 15.82 -12.16 -20.78
N LEU A 101 14.77 -12.99 -20.90
CA LEU A 101 14.90 -14.43 -21.10
C LEU A 101 15.55 -14.74 -22.45
N ILE A 102 15.07 -14.14 -23.54
CA ILE A 102 15.60 -14.32 -24.90
C ILE A 102 17.08 -13.90 -24.95
N SER A 103 17.43 -12.77 -24.35
CA SER A 103 18.82 -12.29 -24.28
C SER A 103 19.71 -13.27 -23.52
N SER A 104 19.21 -13.86 -22.43
CA SER A 104 19.96 -14.83 -21.62
C SER A 104 20.13 -16.16 -22.37
N ALA A 105 19.08 -16.64 -23.02
CA ALA A 105 19.10 -17.83 -23.87
C ALA A 105 20.09 -17.67 -25.03
N THR A 106 20.02 -16.54 -25.75
CA THR A 106 20.91 -16.26 -26.90
C THR A 106 22.38 -16.21 -26.46
N THR A 107 22.66 -15.54 -25.33
CA THR A 107 24.03 -15.45 -24.78
C THR A 107 24.58 -16.82 -24.41
N ARG A 108 23.76 -17.66 -23.76
CA ARG A 108 24.15 -19.03 -23.41
C ARG A 108 24.42 -19.86 -24.66
N MET A 109 23.51 -19.83 -25.64
CA MET A 109 23.61 -20.60 -26.88
C MET A 109 24.86 -20.23 -27.69
N ALA A 110 25.20 -18.93 -27.74
CA ALA A 110 26.43 -18.46 -28.38
C ALA A 110 27.70 -18.98 -27.69
N GLY A 111 27.64 -19.29 -26.39
CA GLY A 111 28.75 -19.87 -25.63
C GLY A 111 28.86 -21.39 -25.71
N LEU A 112 27.87 -22.10 -26.25
CA LEU A 112 27.89 -23.56 -26.36
C LEU A 112 28.59 -24.02 -27.65
N PRO A 113 29.32 -25.15 -27.63
CA PRO A 113 29.92 -25.72 -28.83
C PRO A 113 28.83 -26.21 -29.80
N ALA A 114 29.12 -26.23 -31.10
CA ALA A 114 28.19 -26.75 -32.10
C ALA A 114 27.83 -28.23 -31.82
N CYS A 115 26.55 -28.58 -31.99
CA CYS A 115 26.10 -29.96 -31.81
C CYS A 115 26.70 -30.89 -32.86
N SER A 116 27.12 -32.09 -32.45
CA SER A 116 27.47 -33.18 -33.37
C SER A 116 26.24 -33.72 -34.08
N TYR A 117 26.42 -34.38 -35.24
CA TYR A 117 25.32 -35.01 -35.98
C TYR A 117 24.51 -36.00 -35.12
N ALA A 118 25.16 -36.75 -34.23
CA ALA A 118 24.48 -37.68 -33.33
C ALA A 118 23.58 -36.97 -32.30
N GLN A 119 23.97 -35.77 -31.84
CA GLN A 119 23.17 -34.98 -30.89
C GLN A 119 22.00 -34.29 -31.59
N LEU A 120 22.21 -33.77 -32.80
CA LEU A 120 21.15 -33.17 -33.62
C LEU A 120 20.02 -34.15 -33.93
N ALA A 121 20.31 -35.45 -34.00
CA ALA A 121 19.28 -36.48 -34.22
C ALA A 121 18.33 -36.68 -33.03
N VAL A 122 18.69 -36.20 -31.83
CA VAL A 122 17.91 -36.39 -30.59
C VAL A 122 17.25 -35.08 -30.14
N ILE A 123 17.76 -33.92 -30.59
CA ILE A 123 17.23 -32.61 -30.23
C ILE A 123 16.13 -32.20 -31.21
N ASP A 124 14.94 -31.89 -30.72
CA ASP A 124 13.91 -31.21 -31.51
C ASP A 124 14.27 -29.72 -31.63
N VAL A 125 14.76 -29.33 -32.81
CA VAL A 125 15.15 -27.93 -33.10
C VAL A 125 14.00 -26.94 -33.00
N ASN A 126 12.74 -27.40 -33.07
CA ASN A 126 11.56 -26.55 -32.96
C ASN A 126 11.01 -26.49 -31.53
N ASN A 127 11.50 -27.34 -30.63
CA ASN A 127 11.01 -27.44 -29.26
C ASN A 127 12.12 -27.96 -28.32
N PHE A 128 13.15 -27.14 -28.13
CA PHE A 128 14.22 -27.42 -27.17
C PHE A 128 14.33 -26.25 -26.18
N ASP A 129 14.79 -26.53 -24.96
CA ASP A 129 15.07 -25.49 -23.99
C ASP A 129 16.54 -25.04 -24.08
N PRO A 130 16.82 -23.76 -24.41
CA PRO A 130 18.18 -23.23 -24.53
C PRO A 130 18.98 -23.31 -23.21
N PHE A 131 18.30 -23.47 -22.07
CA PHE A 131 18.95 -23.52 -20.75
C PHE A 131 19.36 -24.92 -20.29
N THR A 132 18.83 -25.98 -20.89
CA THR A 132 19.18 -27.37 -20.57
C THR A 132 20.04 -28.04 -21.63
N VAL A 133 20.03 -27.55 -22.88
CA VAL A 133 20.92 -28.07 -23.92
C VAL A 133 22.40 -27.85 -23.60
N VAL A 134 23.22 -28.81 -24.01
CA VAL A 134 24.68 -28.85 -23.79
C VAL A 134 25.48 -28.44 -25.03
N CYS A 135 24.82 -28.28 -26.17
CA CYS A 135 25.42 -27.88 -27.44
C CYS A 135 24.46 -26.94 -28.20
N ASN A 136 25.00 -26.16 -29.13
CA ASN A 136 24.24 -25.24 -29.97
C ASN A 136 23.80 -25.95 -31.26
N PRO A 137 22.48 -26.15 -31.50
CA PRO A 137 21.95 -26.74 -32.73
C PRO A 137 21.98 -25.80 -33.95
N GLY A 138 22.41 -24.54 -33.79
CA GLY A 138 22.50 -23.56 -34.88
C GLY A 138 21.18 -22.86 -35.20
N VAL A 139 20.24 -22.81 -34.25
CA VAL A 139 18.97 -22.07 -34.39
C VAL A 139 19.17 -20.56 -34.36
N ASP A 140 18.34 -19.86 -35.14
CA ASP A 140 18.29 -18.41 -35.17
C ASP A 140 17.62 -17.85 -33.90
N SER A 141 18.18 -16.75 -33.39
CA SER A 141 17.60 -15.90 -32.35
C SER A 141 16.15 -15.48 -32.62
N ALA A 142 15.75 -15.37 -33.89
CA ALA A 142 14.37 -15.05 -34.27
C ALA A 142 13.38 -16.16 -33.87
N LEU A 143 13.76 -17.44 -34.03
CA LEU A 143 12.92 -18.58 -33.65
C LEU A 143 12.75 -18.65 -32.13
N LEU A 144 13.84 -18.45 -31.38
CA LEU A 144 13.78 -18.37 -29.91
C LEU A 144 12.85 -17.23 -29.46
N ARG A 145 12.95 -16.05 -30.08
CA ARG A 145 12.07 -14.93 -29.78
C ARG A 145 10.60 -15.28 -30.01
N GLN A 146 10.29 -15.93 -31.12
CA GLN A 146 8.92 -16.35 -31.42
C GLN A 146 8.37 -17.31 -30.36
N GLN A 147 9.14 -18.34 -29.99
CA GLN A 147 8.73 -19.30 -28.96
C GLN A 147 8.44 -18.64 -27.61
N TYR A 148 9.33 -17.76 -27.13
CA TYR A 148 9.11 -17.06 -25.86
C TYR A 148 8.00 -16.01 -25.94
N GLN A 149 7.75 -15.41 -27.10
CA GLN A 149 6.61 -14.52 -27.31
C GLN A 149 5.29 -15.28 -27.30
N GLU A 150 5.22 -16.45 -27.95
CA GLU A 150 4.05 -17.32 -27.90
C GLU A 150 3.77 -17.81 -26.47
N LEU A 151 4.82 -18.15 -25.71
CA LEU A 151 4.70 -18.51 -24.30
C LEU A 151 4.24 -17.33 -23.43
N ALA A 152 4.72 -16.11 -23.71
CA ALA A 152 4.25 -14.92 -23.02
C ALA A 152 2.77 -14.66 -23.34
N ASN A 153 2.36 -14.82 -24.59
CA ASN A 153 0.99 -14.53 -25.01
C ASN A 153 0.01 -15.69 -24.77
N SER A 154 0.47 -16.83 -24.25
CA SER A 154 -0.43 -17.94 -23.93
C SER A 154 -1.30 -17.58 -22.72
N GLY A 155 -2.50 -18.18 -22.63
CA GLY A 155 -3.44 -17.92 -21.53
C GLY A 155 -2.88 -18.22 -20.14
N ASP A 156 -1.81 -19.01 -20.04
CA ASP A 156 -1.07 -19.27 -18.78
C ASP A 156 0.21 -18.42 -18.67
N GLY A 157 0.22 -17.24 -19.30
CA GLY A 157 1.40 -16.38 -19.45
C GLY A 157 2.22 -16.16 -18.16
N LEU A 158 3.48 -15.74 -18.32
CA LEU A 158 4.49 -15.65 -17.24
C LEU A 158 4.06 -14.87 -15.98
N LEU A 159 3.09 -13.96 -16.10
CA LEU A 159 2.57 -13.14 -14.99
C LEU A 159 1.09 -13.43 -14.66
N GLY A 160 0.49 -14.46 -15.25
CA GLY A 160 -0.89 -14.89 -15.04
C GLY A 160 -1.80 -14.72 -16.25
N ASP A 161 -3.06 -15.15 -16.06
CA ASP A 161 -4.05 -15.25 -17.12
C ASP A 161 -4.44 -13.88 -17.70
N SER A 162 -4.22 -13.74 -19.01
CA SER A 162 -4.53 -12.53 -19.79
C SER A 162 -5.78 -12.73 -20.65
N THR A 163 -6.80 -13.35 -20.07
CA THR A 163 -7.99 -13.85 -20.76
C THR A 163 -8.71 -12.79 -21.61
N ASP A 164 -8.50 -11.50 -21.33
CA ASP A 164 -9.09 -10.37 -22.07
C ASP A 164 -8.11 -9.59 -22.95
N GLY A 165 -6.85 -10.05 -23.12
CA GLY A 165 -5.83 -9.39 -23.95
C GLY A 165 -5.35 -8.02 -23.46
N GLU A 166 -5.95 -7.47 -22.41
CA GLU A 166 -5.52 -6.23 -21.76
C GLU A 166 -4.79 -6.52 -20.45
N LEU A 167 -3.47 -6.64 -20.54
CA LEU A 167 -2.53 -6.68 -19.40
C LEU A 167 -2.36 -5.30 -18.75
N GLN A 168 -3.44 -4.57 -18.55
CA GLN A 168 -3.48 -3.32 -17.82
C GLN A 168 -4.35 -3.49 -16.58
N PHE A 169 -3.74 -3.30 -15.42
CA PHE A 169 -4.43 -3.26 -14.14
C PHE A 169 -4.81 -1.82 -13.81
N SER A 170 -6.10 -1.54 -13.75
CA SER A 170 -6.63 -0.21 -13.45
C SER A 170 -7.80 -0.27 -12.47
N ALA A 171 -8.07 0.84 -11.78
CA ALA A 171 -9.16 0.93 -10.83
C ALA A 171 -10.54 0.66 -11.46
N ALA A 172 -10.70 0.99 -12.75
CA ALA A 172 -11.95 0.79 -13.48
C ALA A 172 -12.34 -0.68 -13.59
N LYS A 173 -11.34 -1.58 -13.67
CA LYS A 173 -11.52 -3.03 -13.79
C LYS A 173 -11.79 -3.74 -12.47
N LEU A 174 -11.65 -3.04 -11.34
CA LEU A 174 -11.94 -3.59 -10.02
C LEU A 174 -13.45 -3.58 -9.76
N THR A 175 -14.12 -4.66 -10.17
CA THR A 175 -15.56 -4.87 -9.99
C THR A 175 -15.86 -5.98 -8.99
N ASN A 176 -17.02 -5.90 -8.33
CA ASN A 176 -17.55 -7.01 -7.53
C ASN A 176 -18.14 -8.12 -8.44
N GLU A 177 -18.66 -9.19 -7.81
CA GLU A 177 -19.35 -10.29 -8.50
C GLU A 177 -20.56 -9.84 -9.35
N GLN A 178 -21.13 -8.67 -9.04
CA GLN A 178 -22.24 -8.06 -9.77
C GLN A 178 -21.78 -7.15 -10.92
N GLY A 179 -20.47 -7.07 -11.21
CA GLY A 179 -19.91 -6.21 -12.25
C GLY A 179 -19.91 -4.72 -11.92
N GLN A 180 -20.22 -4.34 -10.67
CA GLN A 180 -20.19 -2.95 -10.23
C GLN A 180 -18.79 -2.58 -9.72
N ASN A 181 -18.33 -1.39 -10.08
CA ASN A 181 -17.03 -0.90 -9.62
C ASN A 181 -16.97 -0.81 -8.08
N LEU A 182 -15.89 -1.35 -7.49
CA LEU A 182 -15.70 -1.42 -6.04
C LEU A 182 -15.56 -0.04 -5.39
N PHE A 183 -14.95 0.92 -6.09
CA PHE A 183 -14.74 2.27 -5.56
C PHE A 183 -16.02 3.11 -5.57
N VAL A 184 -16.91 2.86 -6.53
CA VAL A 184 -18.24 3.49 -6.54
C VAL A 184 -19.06 3.05 -5.32
N GLN A 185 -19.02 1.75 -5.00
CA GLN A 185 -19.66 1.22 -3.79
C GLN A 185 -18.99 1.74 -2.51
N ALA A 186 -17.66 1.95 -2.55
CA ALA A 186 -16.90 2.51 -1.45
C ALA A 186 -16.93 4.05 -1.39
N SER A 187 -17.75 4.73 -2.20
CA SER A 187 -17.86 6.20 -2.19
C SER A 187 -18.17 6.83 -0.81
N PRO A 188 -18.88 6.18 0.14
CA PRO A 188 -19.01 6.70 1.50
C PRO A 188 -17.68 6.83 2.23
N VAL A 189 -16.67 6.03 1.88
CA VAL A 189 -15.32 6.09 2.47
C VAL A 189 -14.63 7.39 2.05
N ALA A 190 -14.65 7.73 0.76
CA ALA A 190 -14.10 9.00 0.26
C ALA A 190 -14.82 10.19 0.91
N THR A 191 -16.15 10.15 0.98
CA THR A 191 -16.94 11.20 1.64
C THR A 191 -16.57 11.34 3.11
N GLY A 192 -16.44 10.21 3.83
CA GLY A 192 -16.02 10.18 5.23
C GLY A 192 -14.62 10.75 5.43
N TYR A 193 -13.68 10.43 4.54
CA TYR A 193 -12.32 10.99 4.55
C TYR A 193 -12.35 12.51 4.37
N GLN A 194 -13.08 13.03 3.39
CA GLN A 194 -13.20 14.49 3.16
C GLN A 194 -13.77 15.20 4.39
N VAL A 195 -14.85 14.67 4.98
CA VAL A 195 -15.44 15.23 6.20
C VAL A 195 -14.42 15.20 7.35
N SER A 196 -13.70 14.10 7.52
CA SER A 196 -12.71 13.94 8.59
C SER A 196 -11.57 14.96 8.52
N LYS A 197 -11.20 15.42 7.31
CA LYS A 197 -10.18 16.43 7.08
C LYS A 197 -10.58 17.80 7.63
N TYR A 198 -11.86 18.16 7.54
CA TYR A 198 -12.39 19.45 8.02
C TYR A 198 -12.90 19.41 9.46
N LEU A 199 -13.26 18.23 9.94
CA LEU A 199 -13.85 18.00 11.25
C LEU A 199 -13.04 18.61 12.42
N PRO A 200 -11.68 18.58 12.46
CA PRO A 200 -10.92 19.30 13.48
C PRO A 200 -11.17 20.81 13.50
N PHE A 201 -11.30 21.45 12.34
CA PHE A 201 -11.57 22.89 12.23
C PHE A 201 -13.00 23.23 12.64
N VAL A 202 -13.97 22.41 12.24
CA VAL A 202 -15.37 22.56 12.65
C VAL A 202 -15.49 22.41 14.17
N PHE A 203 -14.85 21.40 14.76
CA PHE A 203 -14.85 21.23 16.22
C PHE A 203 -14.14 22.37 16.93
N LEU A 204 -13.01 22.86 16.39
CA LEU A 204 -12.33 24.03 16.95
C LEU A 204 -13.23 25.27 16.93
N LEU A 205 -13.94 25.52 15.82
CA LEU A 205 -14.90 26.61 15.71
C LEU A 205 -16.04 26.46 16.72
N LEU A 206 -16.61 25.26 16.86
CA LEU A 206 -17.67 24.98 17.83
C LEU A 206 -17.21 25.17 19.28
N ILE A 207 -15.97 24.81 19.60
CA ILE A 207 -15.37 25.04 20.93
C ILE A 207 -15.26 26.55 21.19
N VAL A 208 -14.77 27.33 20.23
CA VAL A 208 -14.65 28.79 20.35
C VAL A 208 -16.01 29.44 20.52
N LEU A 209 -17.00 29.09 19.69
CA LEU A 209 -18.37 29.61 19.78
C LEU A 209 -19.02 29.23 21.10
N SER A 210 -18.85 28.00 21.56
CA SER A 210 -19.36 27.54 22.86
C SER A 210 -18.72 28.30 24.02
N ALA A 211 -17.42 28.55 23.96
CA ALA A 211 -16.70 29.33 24.98
C ALA A 211 -17.20 30.78 25.02
N LEU A 212 -17.40 31.42 23.86
CA LEU A 212 -17.93 32.77 23.74
C LEU A 212 -19.38 32.87 24.25
N GLY A 213 -20.22 31.91 23.89
CA GLY A 213 -21.61 31.83 24.37
C GLY A 213 -21.68 31.69 25.89
N LEU A 214 -20.89 30.79 26.46
CA LEU A 214 -20.78 30.63 27.92
C LEU A 214 -20.22 31.88 28.60
N TYR A 215 -19.29 32.60 27.97
CA TYR A 215 -18.75 33.84 28.51
C TYR A 215 -19.80 34.96 28.58
N LYS A 216 -20.64 35.09 27.55
CA LYS A 216 -21.69 36.12 27.50
C LYS A 216 -22.89 35.83 28.40
N LEU A 217 -23.31 34.57 28.52
CA LEU A 217 -24.49 34.18 29.32
C LEU A 217 -24.21 34.07 30.82
N ALA A 218 -22.96 33.99 31.24
CA ALA A 218 -22.65 33.75 32.64
C ALA A 218 -22.65 35.04 33.48
N ASP A 219 -23.72 35.27 34.26
CA ASP A 219 -23.74 36.27 35.33
C ASP A 219 -22.59 36.08 36.33
N ILE A 220 -22.15 34.82 36.51
CA ILE A 220 -21.05 34.45 37.39
C ILE A 220 -19.95 33.76 36.58
N LYS A 221 -19.08 34.57 35.97
CA LYS A 221 -17.94 34.14 35.12
C LYS A 221 -17.11 32.99 35.71
N ASN A 222 -16.92 32.99 37.03
CA ASN A 222 -16.13 31.97 37.73
C ASN A 222 -16.78 30.57 37.67
N ILE A 223 -18.10 30.47 37.83
CA ILE A 223 -18.80 29.17 37.79
C ILE A 223 -18.76 28.58 36.38
N ALA A 224 -18.93 29.43 35.35
CA ALA A 224 -18.83 29.01 33.96
C ALA A 224 -17.44 28.46 33.62
N LEU A 225 -16.38 29.15 34.08
CA LEU A 225 -15.00 28.68 33.87
C LEU A 225 -14.76 27.31 34.51
N LYS A 226 -15.24 27.09 35.75
CA LYS A 226 -15.13 25.79 36.42
C LYS A 226 -15.81 24.68 35.61
N LYS A 227 -17.03 24.91 35.13
CA LYS A 227 -17.78 23.93 34.32
C LYS A 227 -17.09 23.63 33.00
N LEU A 228 -16.60 24.65 32.30
CA LEU A 228 -15.84 24.50 31.06
C LEU A 228 -14.56 23.69 31.29
N ALA A 229 -13.81 24.03 32.34
CA ALA A 229 -12.57 23.35 32.70
C ALA A 229 -12.79 21.85 33.00
N ILE A 230 -13.85 21.50 33.72
CA ILE A 230 -14.23 20.10 33.97
C ILE A 230 -14.55 19.39 32.65
N LYS A 231 -15.33 20.01 31.75
CA LYS A 231 -15.64 19.42 30.44
C LYS A 231 -14.40 19.18 29.59
N LEU A 232 -13.42 20.09 29.61
CA LEU A 232 -12.14 19.92 28.89
C LEU A 232 -11.35 18.74 29.45
N ILE A 233 -11.28 18.57 30.78
CA ILE A 233 -10.62 17.42 31.39
C ILE A 233 -11.34 16.12 30.98
N VAL A 234 -12.67 16.07 31.07
CA VAL A 234 -13.45 14.89 30.66
C VAL A 234 -13.18 14.56 29.19
N ALA A 235 -13.20 15.54 28.29
CA ALA A 235 -12.91 15.34 26.87
C ALA A 235 -11.49 14.80 26.64
N GLY A 236 -10.48 15.34 27.34
CA GLY A 236 -9.10 14.85 27.26
C GLY A 236 -8.93 13.42 27.78
N VAL A 237 -9.61 13.07 28.88
CA VAL A 237 -9.64 11.69 29.41
C VAL A 237 -10.33 10.74 28.42
N THR A 238 -11.48 11.13 27.87
CA THR A 238 -12.18 10.34 26.84
C THR A 238 -11.31 10.12 25.61
N LEU A 239 -10.62 11.14 25.11
CA LEU A 239 -9.68 10.99 23.99
C LEU A 239 -8.54 10.02 24.32
N THR A 240 -8.01 10.06 25.55
CA THR A 240 -6.99 9.11 26.00
C THR A 240 -7.51 7.67 25.98
N ILE A 241 -8.75 7.44 26.42
CA ILE A 241 -9.40 6.12 26.33
C ILE A 241 -9.54 5.68 24.87
N VAL A 242 -9.93 6.59 23.97
CA VAL A 242 -10.00 6.30 22.53
C VAL A 242 -8.65 5.87 22.00
N VAL A 243 -7.54 6.55 22.35
CA VAL A 243 -6.19 6.13 21.93
C VAL A 243 -5.87 4.70 22.38
N VAL A 244 -6.18 4.35 23.63
CA VAL A 244 -5.97 2.99 24.15
C VAL A 244 -6.79 1.97 23.36
N LEU A 245 -8.06 2.27 23.11
CA LEU A 245 -8.93 1.41 22.31
C LEU A 245 -8.45 1.28 20.86
N THR A 246 -7.99 2.36 20.24
CA THR A 246 -7.47 2.32 18.87
C THR A 246 -6.19 1.50 18.79
N ASN A 247 -5.26 1.63 19.74
CA ASN A 247 -4.08 0.74 19.81
C ASN A 247 -4.50 -0.73 19.93
N PHE A 248 -5.42 -1.04 20.83
CA PHE A 248 -5.93 -2.41 21.00
C PHE A 248 -6.56 -2.96 19.72
N LEU A 249 -7.36 -2.14 19.03
CA LEU A 249 -7.98 -2.52 17.76
C LEU A 249 -6.95 -2.69 16.64
N ILE A 250 -5.90 -1.86 16.59
CA ILE A 250 -4.80 -1.98 15.63
C ILE A 250 -4.03 -3.27 15.87
N ASP A 251 -3.67 -3.59 17.12
CA ASP A 251 -2.97 -4.84 17.46
C ASP A 251 -3.82 -6.07 17.11
N LYS A 252 -5.12 -6.00 17.40
CA LYS A 252 -6.07 -7.06 17.04
C LYS A 252 -6.24 -7.19 15.52
N ALA A 253 -6.31 -6.07 14.80
CA ALA A 253 -6.37 -6.08 13.35
C ALA A 253 -5.09 -6.65 12.73
N ALA A 254 -3.93 -6.23 13.21
CA ALA A 254 -2.62 -6.70 12.76
C ALA A 254 -2.45 -8.22 12.95
N THR A 255 -2.94 -8.77 14.06
CA THR A 255 -2.92 -10.21 14.32
C THR A 255 -3.98 -11.00 13.54
N SER A 256 -5.10 -10.36 13.16
CA SER A 256 -6.14 -10.98 12.33
C SER A 256 -5.79 -11.04 10.84
N ILE A 257 -4.83 -10.24 10.39
CA ILE A 257 -4.29 -10.29 9.02
C ILE A 257 -3.40 -11.55 8.93
N ASN A 258 -4.04 -12.69 8.68
CA ASN A 258 -3.36 -13.93 8.35
C ASN A 258 -3.21 -14.00 6.83
N LEU A 259 -2.14 -13.38 6.33
CA LEU A 259 -1.77 -13.53 4.93
C LEU A 259 -1.12 -14.90 4.77
N GLU A 260 -1.50 -15.62 3.72
CA GLU A 260 -0.87 -16.91 3.38
C GLU A 260 0.65 -16.78 3.18
N GLN A 261 1.12 -15.56 2.89
CA GLN A 261 2.52 -15.24 2.61
C GLN A 261 3.17 -14.49 3.78
N PRO A 262 4.02 -15.15 4.58
CA PRO A 262 4.67 -14.54 5.74
C PRO A 262 5.65 -13.43 5.34
N ALA A 263 6.16 -13.43 4.10
CA ALA A 263 7.11 -12.46 3.58
C ALA A 263 6.55 -11.02 3.54
N ILE A 264 5.25 -10.86 3.23
CA ILE A 264 4.59 -9.54 3.20
C ILE A 264 4.01 -9.16 4.57
N GLN A 265 3.71 -10.15 5.42
CA GLN A 265 3.06 -9.92 6.71
C GLN A 265 3.84 -8.97 7.62
N GLN A 266 5.16 -9.18 7.79
CA GLN A 266 5.98 -8.33 8.66
C GLN A 266 6.05 -6.86 8.17
N PRO A 267 6.35 -6.58 6.89
CA PRO A 267 6.27 -5.23 6.34
C PRO A 267 4.90 -4.57 6.53
N ILE A 268 3.80 -5.29 6.30
CA ILE A 268 2.45 -4.76 6.50
C ILE A 268 2.20 -4.41 7.96
N THR A 269 2.55 -5.30 8.89
CA THR A 269 2.45 -5.02 10.33
C THR A 269 3.28 -3.79 10.71
N ARG A 270 4.48 -3.64 10.13
CA ARG A 270 5.34 -2.46 10.35
C ARG A 270 4.68 -1.18 9.81
N VAL A 271 4.08 -1.20 8.62
CA VAL A 271 3.30 -0.08 8.07
C VAL A 271 2.15 0.29 9.00
N VAL A 272 1.34 -0.70 9.42
CA VAL A 272 0.21 -0.51 10.33
C VAL A 272 0.66 0.12 11.65
N ASN A 273 1.77 -0.36 12.22
CA ASN A 273 2.34 0.18 13.46
C ASN A 273 2.87 1.61 13.30
N ILE A 274 3.58 1.92 12.20
CA ILE A 274 4.08 3.28 11.93
C ILE A 274 2.90 4.25 11.77
N MET A 275 1.91 3.90 10.96
CA MET A 275 0.70 4.70 10.75
C MET A 275 -0.10 4.90 12.04
N GLY A 276 -0.33 3.81 12.77
CA GLY A 276 -1.02 3.81 14.06
C GLY A 276 -0.33 4.70 15.09
N SER A 277 1.00 4.58 15.21
CA SER A 277 1.79 5.39 16.14
C SER A 277 1.72 6.89 15.81
N GLY A 278 1.73 7.27 14.53
CA GLY A 278 1.60 8.66 14.08
C GLY A 278 0.22 9.26 14.42
N PHE A 279 -0.84 8.48 14.20
CA PHE A 279 -2.20 8.87 14.58
C PHE A 279 -2.34 9.02 16.09
N ASN A 280 -1.88 8.04 16.86
CA ASN A 280 -1.97 8.03 18.32
C ASN A 280 -1.15 9.14 18.96
N ARG A 281 0.03 9.45 18.42
CA ARG A 281 0.83 10.60 18.87
C ARG A 281 0.07 11.91 18.73
N SER A 282 -0.65 12.09 17.62
CA SER A 282 -1.47 13.30 17.39
C SER A 282 -2.62 13.37 18.40
N LEU A 283 -3.34 12.27 18.62
CA LEU A 283 -4.43 12.22 19.61
C LEU A 283 -3.95 12.46 21.04
N ILE A 284 -2.80 11.89 21.44
CA ILE A 284 -2.21 12.11 22.77
C ILE A 284 -1.85 13.58 22.99
N LEU A 285 -1.30 14.26 21.97
CA LEU A 285 -1.02 15.70 22.06
C LEU A 285 -2.30 16.52 22.27
N PHE A 286 -3.37 16.20 21.54
CA PHE A 286 -4.67 16.86 21.73
C PHE A 286 -5.25 16.56 23.12
N ALA A 287 -5.27 15.29 23.54
CA ALA A 287 -5.75 14.87 24.85
C ALA A 287 -4.99 15.59 25.99
N GLY A 288 -3.65 15.61 25.91
CA GLY A 288 -2.80 16.32 26.85
C GLY A 288 -3.09 17.81 26.90
N SER A 289 -3.26 18.46 25.74
CA SER A 289 -3.59 19.88 25.67
C SER A 289 -4.92 20.21 26.37
N TYR A 290 -5.96 19.39 26.18
CA TYR A 290 -7.26 19.57 26.83
C TYR A 290 -7.18 19.39 28.36
N ILE A 291 -6.44 18.38 28.82
CA ILE A 291 -6.23 18.14 30.26
C ILE A 291 -5.48 19.30 30.90
N VAL A 292 -4.39 19.77 30.29
CA VAL A 292 -3.59 20.89 30.82
C VAL A 292 -4.41 22.18 30.86
N LEU A 293 -5.11 22.53 29.78
CA LEU A 293 -5.96 23.73 29.74
C LEU A 293 -7.09 23.65 30.77
N GLY A 294 -7.70 22.48 30.93
CA GLY A 294 -8.70 22.24 31.97
C GLY A 294 -8.13 22.38 33.39
N ALA A 295 -6.95 21.82 33.66
CA ALA A 295 -6.28 21.94 34.95
C ALA A 295 -5.94 23.40 35.30
N ILE A 296 -5.42 24.16 34.33
CA ILE A 296 -5.17 25.62 34.48
C ILE A 296 -6.48 26.36 34.78
N GLY A 297 -7.57 26.03 34.09
CA GLY A 297 -8.89 26.63 34.33
C GLY A 297 -9.41 26.38 35.76
N ILE A 298 -9.23 25.16 36.30
CA ILE A 298 -9.58 24.84 37.69
C ILE A 298 -8.70 25.57 38.69
N PHE A 299 -7.39 25.62 38.44
CA PHE A 299 -6.44 26.31 39.30
C PHE A 299 -6.76 27.82 39.39
N TRP A 300 -6.99 28.45 38.25
CA TRP A 300 -7.34 29.87 38.18
C TRP A 300 -8.69 30.18 38.84
N TYR A 301 -9.67 29.30 38.66
CA TYR A 301 -10.95 29.37 39.38
C TYR A 301 -10.75 29.36 40.91
N ARG A 302 -9.95 28.40 41.43
CA ARG A 302 -9.68 28.29 42.87
C ARG A 302 -8.99 29.53 43.41
N HIS A 303 -7.98 30.03 42.69
CA HIS A 303 -7.24 31.23 43.08
C HIS A 303 -8.15 32.47 43.18
N ASN A 304 -9.05 32.67 42.20
CA ASN A 304 -9.97 33.81 42.21
C ASN A 304 -11.12 33.67 43.21
N ALA A 305 -11.57 32.44 43.50
CA ALA A 305 -12.57 32.19 44.53
C ALA A 305 -12.07 32.59 45.92
N HIS A 306 -10.80 32.27 46.24
CA HIS A 306 -10.19 32.60 47.54
C HIS A 306 -10.01 34.11 47.76
N LYS A 307 -9.83 34.90 46.70
CA LYS A 307 -9.76 36.36 46.80
C LYS A 307 -11.10 37.01 47.15
N LYS A 308 -12.23 36.39 46.77
CA LYS A 308 -13.57 36.93 47.06
C LYS A 308 -14.02 36.70 48.49
N THR A 309 -13.54 35.64 49.16
CA THR A 309 -13.87 35.37 50.57
C THR A 309 -13.12 36.26 51.57
N LEU A 310 -12.11 37.02 51.11
CA LEU A 310 -11.32 37.93 51.93
C LEU A 310 -11.74 39.40 51.80
N ARG A 311 -12.77 39.70 51.00
CA ARG A 311 -13.38 41.03 50.86
C ARG A 311 -14.79 41.00 51.44
#